data_AF-A0A6M3J4P0-F1
#
_entry.id   AF-A0A6M3J4P0-F1
#
_cell.length_a   1.000
_cell.length_b   1.000
_cell.length_c   1.000
_cell.angle_alpha   90.00
_cell.angle_beta   90.00
_cell.angle_gamma   90.00
#
_symmetry.space_group_name_H-M   'P 1'
#
loop_
_entity.id
_entity.type
_entity.pdbx_description
1 polymer ?
#
loop_
_entity_poly.entity_id
_entity_poly.type
_entity_poly.pdbx_seq_one_letter_code
_entity_poly.pdbx_strand_id
1 'polypeptide(L)'
;MANEFVHESAGIELTQIEDDAVGRHKFNSQATGDILYASSGSQLSRLGIGSTDQVLSVVGGIPAWASGVKGMRNAIINGIALVNQRVTAHTLVKDVYGICADRFYGMATGTAVSAGTLATTAGSGSQPFSWFYFGGMTLTGTGVIYLRYRMEAKDAARFKGQTASFRCQVLQDTGGAINYTIYVRKANAADNFAAVTAISDSGAISVPNSTVTSLPYLAIAMGECGNGIEIEIKVECGAVTTKGFYFTQLQLELGSVATPFEFRPYGQELALCQRYYEKSYDGASAPGTVTDIGSIYVIAQSTYELYFPITTFRVTKRILPTITVYSTGTGASAKFYDVTAAGDVNAFAADRVGQNSFRESSNNTLTAGNKYAYHWVAVSEL
;
A
#
# COMPACT_ATOMS: atom_id res chain seq x y z
N MET A 1 -30.36 -23.99 37.63
CA MET A 1 -30.37 -23.69 36.18
C MET A 1 -31.68 -22.98 35.88
N ALA A 2 -31.68 -21.69 35.58
CA ALA A 2 -32.90 -20.98 35.21
C ALA A 2 -33.32 -21.42 33.80
N ASN A 3 -33.99 -22.57 33.66
CA ASN A 3 -34.58 -23.07 32.41
C ASN A 3 -33.68 -23.07 31.15
N GLU A 4 -32.35 -22.96 31.27
CA GLU A 4 -31.45 -22.81 30.11
C GLU A 4 -30.96 -24.16 29.55
N PHE A 5 -30.78 -25.17 30.40
CA PHE A 5 -30.49 -26.56 30.01
C PHE A 5 -31.60 -27.45 30.53
N VAL A 6 -32.35 -28.09 29.62
CA VAL A 6 -33.54 -28.89 29.95
C VAL A 6 -33.34 -30.34 29.54
N HIS A 7 -33.73 -31.25 30.42
CA HIS A 7 -33.94 -32.65 30.08
C HIS A 7 -35.42 -32.86 29.71
N GLU A 8 -35.71 -33.69 28.71
CA GLU A 8 -37.04 -33.90 28.15
C GLU A 8 -38.05 -34.51 29.15
N SER A 9 -37.55 -35.23 30.16
CA SER A 9 -38.33 -35.76 31.29
C SER A 9 -37.85 -35.09 32.58
N ALA A 10 -38.72 -34.32 33.23
CA ALA A 10 -38.48 -33.75 34.56
C ALA A 10 -39.08 -34.65 35.66
N GLY A 11 -38.84 -35.96 35.57
CA GLY A 11 -39.21 -36.95 36.59
C GLY A 11 -38.24 -36.96 37.79
N ILE A 12 -38.60 -37.70 38.84
CA ILE A 12 -37.80 -37.80 40.09
C ILE A 12 -36.56 -38.70 39.89
N GLU A 13 -36.59 -39.62 38.93
CA GLU A 13 -35.47 -40.48 38.50
C GLU A 13 -35.48 -40.65 36.97
N LEU A 14 -34.28 -40.78 36.37
CA LEU A 14 -34.08 -41.09 34.94
C LEU A 14 -33.63 -42.54 34.79
N THR A 15 -34.20 -43.28 33.83
CA THR A 15 -33.71 -44.63 33.52
C THR A 15 -32.44 -44.58 32.68
N GLN A 16 -31.59 -45.63 32.70
CA GLN A 16 -30.34 -45.67 31.93
C GLN A 16 -30.54 -45.41 30.42
N ILE A 17 -31.63 -45.93 29.85
CA ILE A 17 -31.97 -45.71 28.44
C ILE A 17 -32.27 -44.24 28.14
N GLU A 18 -32.82 -43.51 29.11
CA GLU A 18 -33.13 -42.09 28.97
C GLU A 18 -31.90 -41.21 29.18
N ASP A 19 -31.01 -41.61 30.09
CA ASP A 19 -29.70 -40.98 30.31
C ASP A 19 -28.79 -41.10 29.07
N ASP A 20 -28.77 -42.28 28.45
CA ASP A 20 -27.94 -42.55 27.25
C ASP A 20 -28.52 -41.96 25.95
N ALA A 21 -29.71 -41.34 25.99
CA ALA A 21 -30.39 -40.84 24.81
C ALA A 21 -29.89 -39.45 24.36
N VAL A 22 -29.26 -39.40 23.19
CA VAL A 22 -28.58 -38.21 22.60
C VAL A 22 -29.49 -37.01 22.24
N GLY A 23 -30.82 -37.13 22.37
CA GLY A 23 -31.79 -36.08 22.01
C GLY A 23 -32.53 -35.44 23.18
N ARG A 24 -32.29 -35.92 24.41
CA ARG A 24 -33.13 -35.55 25.57
C ARG A 24 -32.61 -34.34 26.33
N HIS A 25 -31.39 -33.90 26.05
CA HIS A 25 -30.80 -32.67 26.58
C HIS A 25 -30.72 -31.59 25.49
N LYS A 26 -31.35 -30.44 25.73
CA LYS A 26 -31.30 -29.31 24.80
C LYS A 26 -31.28 -27.98 25.53
N PHE A 27 -30.81 -26.95 24.82
CA PHE A 27 -31.01 -25.58 25.28
C PHE A 27 -32.47 -25.20 25.09
N ASN A 28 -32.99 -24.36 25.97
CA ASN A 28 -34.30 -23.77 25.72
C ASN A 28 -34.27 -22.92 24.44
N SER A 29 -35.18 -23.22 23.50
CA SER A 29 -35.22 -22.63 22.15
C SER A 29 -33.95 -22.85 21.31
N GLN A 30 -33.29 -24.01 21.43
CA GLN A 30 -32.09 -24.37 20.65
C GLN A 30 -32.34 -24.36 19.13
N ALA A 31 -31.41 -23.77 18.39
CA ALA A 31 -31.25 -23.94 16.95
C ALA A 31 -29.96 -24.71 16.60
N THR A 32 -29.86 -25.21 15.37
CA THR A 32 -28.65 -25.87 14.87
C THR A 32 -27.47 -24.89 14.89
N GLY A 33 -26.39 -25.29 15.57
CA GLY A 33 -25.16 -24.50 15.67
C GLY A 33 -25.08 -23.55 16.88
N ASP A 34 -26.08 -23.56 17.76
CA ASP A 34 -26.05 -22.82 19.03
C ASP A 34 -24.96 -23.37 19.96
N ILE A 35 -24.43 -22.49 20.83
CA ILE A 35 -23.37 -22.81 21.80
C ILE A 35 -23.85 -22.50 23.21
N LEU A 36 -23.48 -23.33 24.19
CA LEU A 36 -23.66 -23.05 25.62
C LEU A 36 -22.40 -22.38 26.17
N TYR A 37 -22.56 -21.33 26.97
CA TYR A 37 -21.46 -20.66 27.64
C TYR A 37 -21.83 -20.19 29.04
N ALA A 38 -20.85 -19.99 29.91
CA ALA A 38 -21.09 -19.35 31.21
C ALA A 38 -21.22 -17.84 31.04
N SER A 39 -22.41 -17.29 31.25
CA SER A 39 -22.66 -15.84 31.23
C SER A 39 -22.28 -15.16 32.54
N SER A 40 -22.11 -15.93 33.62
CA SER A 40 -21.52 -15.51 34.88
C SER A 40 -20.92 -16.71 35.63
N GLY A 41 -20.32 -16.50 36.81
CA GLY A 41 -19.79 -17.58 37.65
C GLY A 41 -20.84 -18.58 38.17
N SER A 42 -22.13 -18.28 38.01
CA SER A 42 -23.24 -19.14 38.48
C SER A 42 -24.33 -19.37 37.43
N GLN A 43 -24.15 -18.89 36.19
CA GLN A 43 -25.16 -18.97 35.13
C GLN A 43 -24.58 -19.47 33.80
N LEU A 44 -25.26 -20.43 33.19
CA LEU A 44 -25.01 -20.93 31.84
C LEU A 44 -26.08 -20.41 30.89
N SER A 45 -25.71 -19.78 29.79
CA SER A 45 -26.61 -19.20 28.81
C SER A 45 -26.36 -19.70 27.38
N ARG A 46 -27.40 -19.57 26.55
CA ARG A 46 -27.34 -19.91 25.12
C ARG A 46 -26.79 -18.73 24.32
N LEU A 47 -25.80 -18.99 23.47
CA LEU A 47 -25.40 -18.11 22.38
C LEU A 47 -25.91 -18.72 21.07
N GLY A 48 -26.83 -18.02 20.39
CA GLY A 48 -27.36 -18.47 19.10
C GLY A 48 -26.26 -18.57 18.03
N ILE A 49 -26.39 -19.43 17.03
CA ILE A 49 -25.43 -19.52 15.92
C ILE A 49 -25.15 -18.14 15.28
N GLY A 50 -23.87 -17.89 14.96
CA GLY A 50 -23.45 -16.70 14.25
C GLY A 50 -23.87 -16.69 12.77
N SER A 51 -23.92 -15.51 12.17
CA SER A 51 -24.04 -15.37 10.72
C SER A 51 -22.77 -15.82 10.00
N THR A 52 -22.86 -16.08 8.69
CA THR A 52 -21.70 -16.37 7.84
C THR A 52 -20.60 -15.32 8.04
N ASP A 53 -19.34 -15.75 8.06
CA ASP A 53 -18.14 -14.94 8.32
C ASP A 53 -18.02 -14.32 9.72
N GLN A 54 -18.92 -14.61 10.66
CA GLN A 54 -18.69 -14.29 12.06
C GLN A 54 -17.73 -15.30 12.70
N VAL A 55 -16.88 -14.80 13.59
CA VAL A 55 -15.96 -15.60 14.42
C VAL A 55 -16.34 -15.44 15.89
N LEU A 56 -16.15 -16.49 16.67
CA LEU A 56 -16.36 -16.42 18.10
C LEU A 56 -15.21 -15.62 18.73
N SER A 57 -15.54 -14.60 19.50
CA SER A 57 -14.59 -13.72 20.20
C SER A 57 -15.03 -13.51 21.64
N VAL A 58 -14.23 -12.82 22.45
CA VAL A 58 -14.61 -12.44 23.81
C VAL A 58 -14.86 -10.94 23.86
N VAL A 59 -16.08 -10.52 24.24
CA VAL A 59 -16.49 -9.12 24.36
C VAL A 59 -17.06 -8.91 25.76
N GLY A 60 -16.53 -7.94 26.50
CA GLY A 60 -16.96 -7.70 27.89
C GLY A 60 -16.70 -8.88 28.84
N GLY A 61 -15.75 -9.77 28.51
CA GLY A 61 -15.40 -10.94 29.32
C GLY A 61 -16.23 -12.21 29.03
N ILE A 62 -17.17 -12.17 28.09
CA ILE A 62 -17.97 -13.33 27.69
C ILE A 62 -17.87 -13.62 26.18
N PRO A 63 -18.09 -14.87 25.74
CA PRO A 63 -18.16 -15.22 24.32
C PRO A 63 -19.25 -14.44 23.56
N ALA A 64 -18.89 -13.87 22.42
CA ALA A 64 -19.79 -13.17 21.52
C ALA A 64 -19.31 -13.31 20.06
N TRP A 65 -20.25 -13.35 19.12
CA TRP A 65 -19.93 -13.32 17.69
C TRP A 65 -19.44 -11.93 17.29
N ALA A 66 -18.29 -11.89 16.64
CA ALA A 66 -17.75 -10.70 16.02
C ALA A 66 -17.58 -10.93 14.51
N SER A 67 -17.58 -9.85 13.74
CA SER A 67 -17.24 -9.92 12.33
C SER A 67 -15.81 -10.44 12.16
N GLY A 68 -15.64 -11.53 11.42
CA GLY A 68 -14.32 -12.07 11.10
C GLY A 68 -13.53 -11.08 10.26
N VAL A 69 -12.27 -10.85 10.64
CA VAL A 69 -11.39 -9.97 9.89
C VAL A 69 -10.53 -10.83 8.96
N LYS A 70 -10.85 -10.82 7.66
CA LYS A 70 -10.12 -11.59 6.63
C LYS A 70 -8.68 -11.10 6.49
N GLY A 71 -7.74 -11.91 6.01
CA GLY A 71 -6.40 -11.41 5.64
C GLY A 71 -6.41 -10.72 4.27
N MET A 72 -5.41 -9.88 4.02
CA MET A 72 -5.19 -9.11 2.77
C MET A 72 -6.39 -8.24 2.35
N ARG A 73 -7.05 -7.62 3.34
CA ARG A 73 -8.19 -6.70 3.14
C ARG A 73 -7.74 -5.39 2.52
N ASN A 74 -6.64 -4.84 3.04
CA ASN A 74 -6.13 -3.60 2.53
C ASN A 74 -5.72 -3.81 1.07
N ALA A 75 -6.25 -2.99 0.18
CA ALA A 75 -5.92 -2.98 -1.24
C ALA A 75 -4.81 -1.99 -1.58
N ILE A 76 -4.55 -1.05 -0.68
CA ILE A 76 -3.47 -0.08 -0.83
C ILE A 76 -2.15 -0.80 -0.58
N ILE A 77 -1.23 -0.62 -1.52
CA ILE A 77 0.17 -1.00 -1.38
C ILE A 77 0.90 0.21 -0.81
N ASN A 78 1.71 -0.02 0.21
CA ASN A 78 2.56 0.93 0.92
C ASN A 78 1.80 2.00 1.70
N GLY A 79 0.60 1.70 2.21
CA GLY A 79 -0.28 2.69 2.86
C GLY A 79 0.25 3.36 4.13
N ILE A 80 1.43 2.97 4.61
CA ILE A 80 2.15 3.55 5.76
C ILE A 80 3.56 4.04 5.38
N ALA A 81 3.82 4.29 4.08
CA ALA A 81 5.10 4.82 3.57
C ALA A 81 6.35 4.06 4.04
N LEU A 82 6.23 2.75 4.26
CA LEU A 82 7.28 1.92 4.85
C LEU A 82 8.38 1.58 3.82
N VAL A 83 8.00 1.47 2.54
CA VAL A 83 8.92 1.16 1.45
C VAL A 83 9.19 2.42 0.64
N ASN A 84 10.46 2.81 0.59
CA ASN A 84 10.95 3.88 -0.28
C ASN A 84 12.25 3.40 -0.93
N GLN A 85 12.14 2.87 -2.15
CA GLN A 85 13.30 2.41 -2.90
C GLN A 85 13.96 3.53 -3.71
N ARG A 86 13.29 4.67 -3.89
CA ARG A 86 13.63 5.68 -4.89
C ARG A 86 14.56 6.74 -4.31
N VAL A 87 13.99 7.76 -3.70
CA VAL A 87 14.68 8.98 -3.28
C VAL A 87 14.25 9.34 -1.87
N THR A 88 15.13 9.94 -1.08
CA THR A 88 14.83 10.36 0.30
C THR A 88 13.73 11.43 0.35
N ALA A 89 13.76 12.38 -0.59
CA ALA A 89 12.76 13.44 -0.73
C ALA A 89 12.65 13.90 -2.18
N HIS A 90 11.44 14.20 -2.62
CA HIS A 90 11.14 14.78 -3.92
C HIS A 90 10.76 16.25 -3.76
N THR A 91 11.47 17.16 -4.44
CA THR A 91 11.13 18.59 -4.45
C THR A 91 9.85 18.82 -5.23
N LEU A 92 8.86 19.46 -4.59
CA LEU A 92 7.58 19.72 -5.23
C LEU A 92 7.66 20.94 -6.13
N VAL A 93 7.13 20.79 -7.33
CA VAL A 93 7.00 21.85 -8.33
C VAL A 93 5.51 22.03 -8.62
N LYS A 94 5.10 23.28 -8.90
CA LYS A 94 3.71 23.64 -9.19
C LYS A 94 3.15 22.76 -10.32
N ASP A 95 1.99 22.14 -10.07
CA ASP A 95 1.20 21.34 -11.02
C ASP A 95 1.91 20.10 -11.58
N VAL A 96 2.94 19.61 -10.88
CA VAL A 96 3.68 18.40 -11.28
C VAL A 96 3.59 17.35 -10.19
N TYR A 97 3.11 16.16 -10.56
CA TYR A 97 3.16 15.00 -9.68
C TYR A 97 4.57 14.43 -9.62
N GLY A 98 5.07 14.23 -8.41
CA GLY A 98 6.32 13.57 -8.11
C GLY A 98 6.14 12.36 -7.23
N ILE A 99 7.13 11.46 -7.19
CA ILE A 99 7.12 10.25 -6.36
C ILE A 99 8.32 10.26 -5.42
N CYS A 100 8.08 9.85 -4.17
CA CYS A 100 9.13 9.63 -3.18
C CYS A 100 9.02 8.20 -2.66
N ALA A 101 8.10 7.94 -1.73
CA ALA A 101 7.73 6.59 -1.32
C ALA A 101 7.03 5.84 -2.46
N ASP A 102 7.27 4.54 -2.52
CA ASP A 102 6.78 3.71 -3.63
C ASP A 102 5.25 3.75 -3.72
N ARG A 103 4.73 3.74 -4.96
CA ARG A 103 3.30 3.73 -5.33
C ARG A 103 2.50 5.02 -5.12
N PHE A 104 3.05 6.01 -4.43
CA PHE A 104 2.35 7.25 -4.10
C PHE A 104 2.94 8.47 -4.79
N TYR A 105 2.05 9.30 -5.33
CA TYR A 105 2.41 10.54 -6.01
C TYR A 105 1.95 11.74 -5.19
N GLY A 106 2.80 12.75 -5.07
CA GLY A 106 2.48 14.02 -4.46
C GLY A 106 2.54 15.16 -5.47
N MET A 107 1.63 16.12 -5.33
CA MET A 107 1.66 17.37 -6.08
C MET A 107 1.29 18.53 -5.17
N ALA A 108 1.85 19.69 -5.44
CA ALA A 108 1.39 20.95 -4.86
C ALA A 108 0.99 21.93 -5.98
N THR A 109 0.00 22.77 -5.69
CA THR A 109 -0.45 23.84 -6.57
C THR A 109 -0.93 25.05 -5.75
N GLY A 110 -1.32 26.11 -6.44
CA GLY A 110 -1.68 27.42 -5.89
C GLY A 110 -1.25 28.51 -6.85
N THR A 111 -1.13 29.74 -6.36
CA THR A 111 -0.53 30.82 -7.16
C THR A 111 0.96 30.54 -7.41
N ALA A 112 1.68 30.09 -6.37
CA ALA A 112 3.06 29.62 -6.47
C ALA A 112 3.33 28.48 -5.47
N VAL A 113 4.25 27.61 -5.85
CA VAL A 113 4.91 26.63 -4.98
C VAL A 113 6.37 27.06 -4.84
N SER A 114 6.70 27.77 -3.76
CA SER A 114 8.03 28.37 -3.60
C SER A 114 9.01 27.45 -2.84
N ALA A 115 8.48 26.54 -2.04
CA ALA A 115 9.25 25.50 -1.36
C ALA A 115 8.33 24.33 -0.96
N GLY A 116 8.94 23.17 -0.73
CA GLY A 116 8.26 22.00 -0.23
C GLY A 116 8.83 20.70 -0.79
N THR A 117 8.79 19.64 -0.01
CA THR A 117 9.17 18.30 -0.45
C THR A 117 8.10 17.27 -0.11
N LEU A 118 7.98 16.24 -0.93
CA LEU A 118 7.35 14.98 -0.53
C LEU A 118 8.45 14.04 -0.05
N ALA A 119 8.32 13.53 1.18
CA ALA A 119 9.27 12.64 1.82
C ALA A 119 8.55 11.56 2.63
N THR A 120 9.34 10.69 3.27
CA THR A 120 8.87 9.82 4.36
C THR A 120 9.45 10.28 5.69
N THR A 121 8.67 10.21 6.76
CA THR A 121 9.17 10.46 8.12
C THR A 121 8.68 9.37 9.07
N ALA A 122 9.46 9.11 10.12
CA ALA A 122 9.04 8.19 11.18
C ALA A 122 7.79 8.73 11.89
N GLY A 123 6.86 7.83 12.21
CA GLY A 123 5.73 8.15 13.08
C GLY A 123 6.11 8.16 14.56
N SER A 124 5.34 8.89 15.37
CA SER A 124 5.40 8.77 16.83
C SER A 124 4.57 7.57 17.29
N GLY A 125 5.18 6.53 17.87
CA GLY A 125 4.49 5.37 18.44
C GLY A 125 5.36 4.12 18.59
N SER A 126 4.85 3.08 19.29
CA SER A 126 5.55 1.81 19.56
C SER A 126 5.60 0.82 18.39
N GLN A 127 5.06 1.17 17.21
CA GLN A 127 5.07 0.33 16.01
C GLN A 127 5.84 1.04 14.89
N PRO A 128 6.67 0.32 14.09
CA PRO A 128 7.49 0.93 13.04
C PRO A 128 6.63 1.23 11.81
N PHE A 129 5.79 2.27 11.88
CA PHE A 129 5.12 2.79 10.70
C PHE A 129 5.60 4.21 10.38
N SER A 130 5.62 4.53 9.09
CA SER A 130 6.07 5.82 8.58
C SER A 130 4.88 6.65 8.12
N TRP A 131 5.15 7.91 7.80
CA TRP A 131 4.19 8.84 7.25
C TRP A 131 4.70 9.33 5.90
N PHE A 132 3.80 9.47 4.94
CA PHE A 132 4.02 10.39 3.83
C PHE A 132 4.04 11.80 4.40
N TYR A 133 5.04 12.58 4.04
CA TYR A 133 5.28 13.89 4.62
C TYR A 133 5.50 14.93 3.54
N PHE A 134 4.59 15.90 3.46
CA PHE A 134 4.79 17.12 2.71
C PHE A 134 5.45 18.14 3.64
N GLY A 135 6.77 18.27 3.53
CA GLY A 135 7.60 19.02 4.48
C GLY A 135 8.00 20.40 3.98
N GLY A 136 8.01 21.38 4.89
CA GLY A 136 8.48 22.74 4.60
C GLY A 136 7.65 23.45 3.52
N MET A 137 6.37 23.07 3.37
CA MET A 137 5.50 23.57 2.32
C MET A 137 5.33 25.08 2.42
N THR A 138 5.66 25.77 1.34
CA THR A 138 5.45 27.22 1.19
C THR A 138 4.67 27.48 -0.08
N LEU A 139 3.37 27.78 0.10
CA LEU A 139 2.38 27.96 -0.96
C LEU A 139 1.72 29.33 -0.80
N THR A 140 1.37 29.97 -1.91
CA THR A 140 0.67 31.27 -1.90
C THR A 140 -0.73 31.17 -2.52
N GLY A 141 -1.62 32.08 -2.11
CA GLY A 141 -2.99 32.13 -2.61
C GLY A 141 -3.81 30.90 -2.23
N THR A 142 -4.48 30.28 -3.21
CA THR A 142 -5.30 29.07 -3.03
C THR A 142 -4.45 27.81 -3.08
N GLY A 143 -3.47 27.70 -2.18
CA GLY A 143 -2.57 26.55 -2.10
C GLY A 143 -3.32 25.24 -1.86
N VAL A 144 -2.93 24.19 -2.59
CA VAL A 144 -3.51 22.84 -2.47
C VAL A 144 -2.42 21.79 -2.57
N ILE A 145 -2.53 20.73 -1.78
CA ILE A 145 -1.67 19.55 -1.83
C ILE A 145 -2.50 18.34 -2.21
N TYR A 146 -1.93 17.44 -3.00
CA TYR A 146 -2.54 16.18 -3.39
C TYR A 146 -1.62 15.01 -3.06
N LEU A 147 -2.14 14.00 -2.38
CA LEU A 147 -1.53 12.68 -2.28
C LEU A 147 -2.38 11.67 -3.05
N ARG A 148 -1.78 10.97 -4.00
CA ARG A 148 -2.47 10.10 -4.96
C ARG A 148 -1.92 8.69 -4.95
N TYR A 149 -2.84 7.73 -5.00
CA TYR A 149 -2.57 6.31 -5.24
C TYR A 149 -3.32 5.84 -6.48
N ARG A 150 -2.68 5.00 -7.29
CA ARG A 150 -3.30 4.36 -8.46
C ARG A 150 -3.18 2.84 -8.36
N MET A 151 -4.31 2.18 -8.48
CA MET A 151 -4.46 0.72 -8.50
C MET A 151 -4.63 0.23 -9.93
N GLU A 152 -3.90 -0.82 -10.29
CA GLU A 152 -4.04 -1.45 -11.61
C GLU A 152 -5.42 -2.12 -11.79
N ALA A 153 -5.83 -2.29 -13.04
CA ALA A 153 -7.08 -2.92 -13.45
C ALA A 153 -7.24 -4.33 -12.84
N LYS A 154 -6.17 -5.12 -12.80
CA LYS A 154 -6.19 -6.50 -12.25
C LYS A 154 -6.62 -6.53 -10.78
N ASP A 155 -6.12 -5.61 -9.97
CA ASP A 155 -6.49 -5.51 -8.56
C ASP A 155 -7.84 -4.80 -8.38
N ALA A 156 -8.13 -3.80 -9.22
CA ALA A 156 -9.38 -3.06 -9.19
C ALA A 156 -10.61 -3.91 -9.59
N ALA A 157 -10.42 -4.98 -10.35
CA ALA A 157 -11.49 -5.87 -10.80
C ALA A 157 -12.36 -6.40 -9.66
N ARG A 158 -11.78 -6.67 -8.47
CA ARG A 158 -12.51 -7.18 -7.30
C ARG A 158 -13.47 -6.17 -6.68
N PHE A 159 -13.31 -4.88 -6.99
CA PHE A 159 -14.17 -3.80 -6.50
C PHE A 159 -15.32 -3.49 -7.46
N LYS A 160 -15.29 -4.02 -8.69
CA LYS A 160 -16.30 -3.75 -9.70
C LYS A 160 -17.68 -4.17 -9.21
N GLY A 161 -18.62 -3.22 -9.20
CA GLY A 161 -20.00 -3.41 -8.73
C GLY A 161 -20.13 -3.65 -7.22
N GLN A 162 -19.05 -3.49 -6.45
CA GLN A 162 -19.06 -3.71 -5.00
C GLN A 162 -19.19 -2.40 -4.22
N THR A 163 -19.46 -2.55 -2.93
CA THR A 163 -19.30 -1.47 -1.94
C THR A 163 -17.93 -1.57 -1.29
N ALA A 164 -17.24 -0.44 -1.14
CA ALA A 164 -15.93 -0.36 -0.50
C ALA A 164 -15.87 0.75 0.55
N SER A 165 -14.85 0.71 1.41
CA SER A 165 -14.57 1.75 2.38
C SER A 165 -13.09 2.10 2.34
N PHE A 166 -12.80 3.40 2.33
CA PHE A 166 -11.45 3.95 2.45
C PHE A 166 -11.27 4.64 3.78
N ARG A 167 -10.07 4.55 4.36
CA ARG A 167 -9.66 5.35 5.52
C ARG A 167 -8.20 5.74 5.43
N CYS A 168 -7.84 6.85 6.05
CA CYS A 168 -6.46 7.19 6.38
C CYS A 168 -6.38 7.99 7.68
N GLN A 169 -5.19 8.08 8.25
CA GLN A 169 -4.88 9.03 9.32
C GLN A 169 -4.08 10.20 8.74
N VAL A 170 -4.39 11.40 9.20
CA VAL A 170 -3.73 12.64 8.77
C VAL A 170 -3.35 13.50 9.96
N LEU A 171 -2.36 14.36 9.75
CA LEU A 171 -1.94 15.41 10.67
C LEU A 171 -1.48 16.61 9.83
N GLN A 172 -1.65 17.82 10.37
CA GLN A 172 -1.17 19.07 9.75
C GLN A 172 -0.86 20.10 10.83
N ASP A 173 -0.01 21.09 10.52
CA ASP A 173 0.48 22.10 11.47
C ASP A 173 0.31 23.56 10.99
N THR A 174 -0.68 23.79 10.11
CA THR A 174 -0.94 25.09 9.47
C THR A 174 -1.34 26.21 10.44
N GLY A 175 -1.68 25.88 11.68
CA GLY A 175 -2.11 26.83 12.72
C GLY A 175 -3.62 26.99 12.84
N GLY A 176 -4.40 26.34 11.98
CA GLY A 176 -5.87 26.33 12.02
C GLY A 176 -6.44 25.04 11.44
N ALA A 177 -7.77 24.87 11.51
CA ALA A 177 -8.43 23.75 10.85
C ALA A 177 -8.49 24.00 9.34
N ILE A 178 -8.23 22.96 8.56
CA ILE A 178 -8.28 23.00 7.08
C ILE A 178 -9.04 21.78 6.55
N ASN A 179 -9.54 21.87 5.32
CA ASN A 179 -10.35 20.81 4.74
C ASN A 179 -9.52 19.82 3.92
N TYR A 180 -9.83 18.55 4.12
CA TYR A 180 -9.36 17.44 3.32
C TYR A 180 -10.55 16.85 2.55
N THR A 181 -10.35 16.43 1.31
CA THR A 181 -11.37 15.73 0.52
C THR A 181 -10.75 14.52 -0.14
N ILE A 182 -11.39 13.36 0.00
CA ILE A 182 -10.98 12.12 -0.64
C ILE A 182 -11.79 11.96 -1.93
N TYR A 183 -11.10 11.88 -3.06
CA TYR A 183 -11.68 11.58 -4.36
C TYR A 183 -11.41 10.13 -4.71
N VAL A 184 -12.43 9.45 -5.22
CA VAL A 184 -12.31 8.13 -5.84
C VAL A 184 -12.69 8.26 -7.30
N ARG A 185 -11.77 7.88 -8.19
CA ARG A 185 -11.96 7.94 -9.64
C ARG A 185 -11.61 6.60 -10.27
N LYS A 186 -12.09 6.38 -11.48
CA LYS A 186 -11.73 5.22 -12.30
C LYS A 186 -10.96 5.66 -13.53
N ALA A 187 -10.01 4.83 -13.97
CA ALA A 187 -9.38 4.99 -15.26
C ALA A 187 -10.40 4.77 -16.40
N ASN A 188 -10.30 5.55 -17.47
CA ASN A 188 -11.21 5.40 -18.63
C ASN A 188 -10.81 4.24 -19.54
N ALA A 189 -9.55 3.82 -19.49
CA ALA A 189 -9.04 2.61 -20.14
C ALA A 189 -8.21 1.80 -19.14
N ALA A 190 -8.13 0.48 -19.33
CA ALA A 190 -7.41 -0.41 -18.43
C ALA A 190 -5.96 0.08 -18.21
N ASP A 191 -5.58 0.29 -16.95
CA ASP A 191 -4.26 0.75 -16.52
C ASP A 191 -3.79 2.09 -17.10
N ASN A 192 -4.69 2.90 -17.67
CA ASN A 192 -4.35 4.18 -18.28
C ASN A 192 -5.13 5.33 -17.62
N PHE A 193 -4.41 6.10 -16.81
CA PHE A 193 -4.94 7.21 -16.04
C PHE A 193 -4.71 8.59 -16.71
N ALA A 194 -4.44 8.62 -18.02
CA ALA A 194 -4.39 9.89 -18.77
C ALA A 194 -5.75 10.60 -18.77
N ALA A 195 -6.85 9.83 -18.68
CA ALA A 195 -8.19 10.34 -18.42
C ALA A 195 -8.86 9.48 -17.35
N VAL A 196 -9.46 10.14 -16.36
CA VAL A 196 -10.17 9.51 -15.25
C VAL A 196 -11.59 10.05 -15.14
N THR A 197 -12.51 9.23 -14.67
CA THR A 197 -13.91 9.61 -14.38
C THR A 197 -14.13 9.54 -12.88
N ALA A 198 -14.73 10.56 -12.28
CA ALA A 198 -15.12 10.52 -10.87
C ALA A 198 -16.12 9.40 -10.61
N ILE A 199 -15.87 8.62 -9.56
CA ILE A 199 -16.87 7.73 -8.98
C ILE A 199 -17.66 8.54 -7.96
N SER A 200 -16.95 9.16 -7.01
CA SER A 200 -17.52 9.95 -5.94
C SER A 200 -16.42 10.64 -5.12
N ASP A 201 -16.82 11.51 -4.19
CA ASP A 201 -15.93 12.12 -3.20
C ASP A 201 -16.55 12.11 -1.79
N SER A 202 -15.70 12.29 -0.77
CA SER A 202 -16.11 12.28 0.64
C SER A 202 -16.83 13.55 1.09
N GLY A 203 -16.90 14.59 0.26
CA GLY A 203 -17.05 15.96 0.71
C GLY A 203 -15.86 16.44 1.55
N ALA A 204 -15.91 17.70 1.95
CA ALA A 204 -14.89 18.30 2.80
C ALA A 204 -14.97 17.78 4.25
N ILE A 205 -13.86 17.27 4.76
CA ILE A 205 -13.68 16.85 6.15
C ILE A 205 -12.72 17.83 6.81
N SER A 206 -13.16 18.51 7.87
CA SER A 206 -12.34 19.46 8.62
C SER A 206 -11.31 18.72 9.50
N VAL A 207 -10.04 19.09 9.35
CA VAL A 207 -8.91 18.50 10.08
C VAL A 207 -8.31 19.55 11.01
N PRO A 208 -8.42 19.37 12.35
CA PRO A 208 -7.85 20.29 13.33
C PRO A 208 -6.32 20.39 13.23
N ASN A 209 -5.79 21.53 13.67
CA ASN A 209 -4.35 21.74 13.78
C ASN A 209 -3.71 20.79 14.80
N SER A 210 -2.54 20.25 14.47
CA SER A 210 -1.68 19.46 15.35
C SER A 210 -2.37 18.26 16.02
N THR A 211 -3.42 17.72 15.40
CA THR A 211 -4.17 16.57 15.92
C THR A 211 -4.23 15.46 14.88
N VAL A 212 -3.81 14.25 15.27
CA VAL A 212 -3.98 13.06 14.42
C VAL A 212 -5.47 12.80 14.25
N THR A 213 -5.94 12.89 13.01
CA THR A 213 -7.35 12.80 12.66
C THR A 213 -7.57 11.63 11.71
N SER A 214 -8.60 10.82 11.96
CA SER A 214 -9.01 9.77 11.03
C SER A 214 -9.94 10.37 9.99
N LEU A 215 -9.68 10.10 8.71
CA LEU A 215 -10.54 10.46 7.58
C LEU A 215 -11.25 9.21 7.06
N PRO A 216 -12.49 8.92 7.48
CA PRO A 216 -13.27 7.83 6.93
C PRO A 216 -13.98 8.27 5.65
N TYR A 217 -13.98 7.41 4.63
CA TYR A 217 -14.88 7.49 3.50
C TYR A 217 -15.51 6.12 3.26
N LEU A 218 -16.73 5.94 3.75
CA LEU A 218 -17.36 4.64 3.92
C LEU A 218 -18.44 4.40 2.85
N ALA A 219 -18.76 3.12 2.64
CA ALA A 219 -19.87 2.69 1.79
C ALA A 219 -19.86 3.30 0.37
N ILE A 220 -18.69 3.38 -0.24
CA ILE A 220 -18.45 3.86 -1.59
C ILE A 220 -19.02 2.85 -2.59
N ALA A 221 -19.95 3.29 -3.43
CA ALA A 221 -20.47 2.47 -4.54
C ALA A 221 -19.46 2.50 -5.71
N MET A 222 -18.67 1.43 -5.86
CA MET A 222 -17.50 1.44 -6.75
C MET A 222 -17.84 1.35 -8.25
N GLY A 223 -19.06 0.93 -8.60
CA GLY A 223 -19.52 0.89 -9.99
C GLY A 223 -18.55 0.17 -10.94
N GLU A 224 -18.34 0.74 -12.14
CA GLU A 224 -17.51 0.15 -13.20
C GLU A 224 -16.00 0.47 -13.07
N CYS A 225 -15.41 0.27 -11.89
CA CYS A 225 -14.01 0.62 -11.60
C CYS A 225 -12.95 -0.39 -12.12
N GLY A 226 -13.34 -1.38 -12.91
CA GLY A 226 -12.47 -2.50 -13.31
C GLY A 226 -11.25 -2.12 -14.18
N ASN A 227 -11.22 -0.92 -14.75
CA ASN A 227 -10.07 -0.41 -15.52
C ASN A 227 -8.93 0.11 -14.64
N GLY A 228 -9.14 0.23 -13.34
CA GLY A 228 -8.18 0.83 -12.41
C GLY A 228 -8.85 1.88 -11.53
N ILE A 229 -8.36 2.03 -10.30
CA ILE A 229 -8.89 2.96 -9.29
C ILE A 229 -7.82 4.00 -8.98
N GLU A 230 -8.20 5.27 -8.95
CA GLU A 230 -7.40 6.36 -8.39
C GLU A 230 -8.05 6.82 -7.08
N ILE A 231 -7.25 6.86 -6.02
CA ILE A 231 -7.63 7.52 -4.76
C ILE A 231 -6.72 8.72 -4.62
N GLU A 232 -7.32 9.90 -4.46
CA GLU A 232 -6.59 11.14 -4.29
C GLU A 232 -7.13 11.92 -3.10
N ILE A 233 -6.24 12.28 -2.18
CA ILE A 233 -6.56 13.12 -1.04
C ILE A 233 -6.12 14.54 -1.39
N LYS A 234 -7.09 15.44 -1.53
CA LYS A 234 -6.91 16.88 -1.73
C LYS A 234 -6.89 17.58 -0.38
N VAL A 235 -5.92 18.46 -0.17
CA VAL A 235 -5.80 19.31 1.03
C VAL A 235 -5.86 20.77 0.63
N GLU A 236 -6.95 21.44 0.97
CA GLU A 236 -7.15 22.87 0.66
C GLU A 236 -6.55 23.72 1.79
N CYS A 237 -5.22 23.83 1.79
CA CYS A 237 -4.48 24.50 2.87
C CYS A 237 -4.39 26.02 2.70
N GLY A 238 -4.71 26.57 1.52
CA GLY A 238 -4.53 27.98 1.23
C GLY A 238 -3.06 28.39 1.29
N ALA A 239 -2.79 29.66 1.61
CA ALA A 239 -1.44 30.17 1.75
C ALA A 239 -0.81 29.64 3.05
N VAL A 240 0.38 29.04 2.93
CA VAL A 240 1.14 28.47 4.05
C VAL A 240 2.62 28.78 3.89
N THR A 241 3.35 28.90 5.00
CA THR A 241 4.79 29.11 5.01
C THR A 241 5.45 28.11 5.95
N THR A 242 6.32 27.27 5.40
CA THR A 242 7.09 26.24 6.12
C THR A 242 6.20 25.32 6.98
N LYS A 243 5.16 24.74 6.36
CA LYS A 243 4.20 23.84 7.03
C LYS A 243 4.36 22.38 6.62
N GLY A 244 3.90 21.49 7.50
CA GLY A 244 3.93 20.04 7.40
C GLY A 244 2.54 19.44 7.24
N PHE A 245 2.41 18.47 6.33
CA PHE A 245 1.21 17.65 6.16
C PHE A 245 1.60 16.19 6.11
N TYR A 246 0.88 15.37 6.88
CA TYR A 246 1.25 13.98 7.11
C TYR A 246 0.08 13.06 6.78
N PHE A 247 0.38 11.91 6.17
CA PHE A 247 -0.60 10.88 5.84
C PHE A 247 -0.05 9.51 6.19
N THR A 248 -0.88 8.65 6.77
CA THR A 248 -0.53 7.26 7.06
C THR A 248 -1.77 6.38 7.16
N GLN A 249 -1.58 5.07 7.34
CA GLN A 249 -2.63 4.07 7.47
C GLN A 249 -3.70 4.16 6.37
N LEU A 250 -3.28 4.38 5.13
CA LEU A 250 -4.17 4.41 3.97
C LEU A 250 -4.65 2.98 3.68
N GLN A 251 -5.96 2.77 3.79
CA GLN A 251 -6.59 1.48 3.57
C GLN A 251 -7.85 1.61 2.74
N LEU A 252 -7.94 0.80 1.67
CA LEU A 252 -9.16 0.56 0.92
C LEU A 252 -9.52 -0.91 1.10
N GLU A 253 -10.76 -1.22 1.47
CA GLU A 253 -11.24 -2.58 1.65
C GLU A 253 -12.70 -2.73 1.19
N LEU A 254 -13.11 -3.96 0.90
CA LEU A 254 -14.50 -4.27 0.55
C LEU A 254 -15.40 -4.18 1.78
N GLY A 255 -16.62 -3.69 1.60
CA GLY A 255 -17.63 -3.53 2.64
C GLY A 255 -17.96 -2.08 2.96
N SER A 256 -19.02 -1.89 3.74
CA SER A 256 -19.56 -0.59 4.12
C SER A 256 -18.93 0.01 5.39
N VAL A 257 -17.98 -0.70 6.01
CA VAL A 257 -17.32 -0.28 7.24
C VAL A 257 -15.80 -0.29 7.06
N ALA A 258 -15.12 0.60 7.77
CA ALA A 258 -13.67 0.58 7.84
C ALA A 258 -13.20 -0.23 9.06
N THR A 259 -12.45 -1.29 8.81
CA THR A 259 -11.84 -2.12 9.85
C THR A 259 -10.57 -1.44 10.40
N PRO A 260 -9.99 -1.93 11.51
CA PRO A 260 -8.65 -1.52 11.92
C PRO A 260 -7.63 -1.71 10.79
N PHE A 261 -6.62 -0.84 10.76
CA PHE A 261 -5.59 -0.89 9.72
C PHE A 261 -4.89 -2.26 9.71
N GLU A 262 -4.79 -2.86 8.53
CA GLU A 262 -4.07 -4.10 8.32
C GLU A 262 -2.60 -3.81 8.05
N PHE A 263 -1.76 -4.14 9.03
CA PHE A 263 -0.31 -4.13 8.87
C PHE A 263 0.14 -5.39 8.12
N ARG A 264 0.90 -5.21 7.04
CA ARG A 264 1.61 -6.30 6.37
C ARG A 264 3.07 -6.33 6.84
N PRO A 265 3.69 -7.52 6.96
CA PRO A 265 5.12 -7.63 7.19
C PRO A 265 5.92 -6.89 6.12
N TYR A 266 7.05 -6.28 6.50
CA TYR A 266 7.89 -5.50 5.59
C TYR A 266 8.25 -6.22 4.29
N GLY A 267 8.67 -7.50 4.37
CA GLY A 267 9.07 -8.27 3.20
C GLY A 267 7.94 -8.46 2.18
N GLN A 268 6.69 -8.58 2.66
CA GLN A 268 5.52 -8.66 1.79
C GLN A 268 5.22 -7.32 1.13
N GLU A 269 5.28 -6.23 1.90
CA GLU A 269 5.07 -4.87 1.38
C GLU A 269 6.14 -4.50 0.32
N LEU A 270 7.40 -4.87 0.58
CA LEU A 270 8.50 -4.69 -0.36
C LEU A 270 8.27 -5.48 -1.65
N ALA A 271 7.86 -6.74 -1.57
CA ALA A 271 7.56 -7.55 -2.77
C ALA A 271 6.43 -6.93 -3.62
N LEU A 272 5.37 -6.41 -2.97
CA LEU A 272 4.28 -5.71 -3.66
C LEU A 272 4.76 -4.41 -4.32
N CYS A 273 5.65 -3.65 -3.67
CA CYS A 273 6.25 -2.44 -4.26
C CYS A 273 7.20 -2.78 -5.42
N GLN A 274 8.02 -3.84 -5.26
CA GLN A 274 8.98 -4.30 -6.27
C GLN A 274 8.32 -4.69 -7.59
N ARG A 275 7.04 -5.04 -7.55
CA ARG A 275 6.25 -5.30 -8.76
C ARG A 275 6.17 -4.09 -9.71
N TYR A 276 6.22 -2.87 -9.15
CA TYR A 276 6.09 -1.60 -9.87
C TYR A 276 7.43 -0.88 -10.04
N TYR A 277 8.33 -1.04 -9.07
CA TYR A 277 9.65 -0.44 -9.08
C TYR A 277 10.66 -1.31 -8.36
N GLU A 278 11.74 -1.69 -9.01
CA GLU A 278 12.85 -2.40 -8.36
C GLU A 278 14.17 -1.81 -8.82
N LYS A 279 15.20 -1.96 -7.99
CA LYS A 279 16.55 -1.51 -8.27
C LYS A 279 17.54 -2.55 -7.76
N SER A 280 18.76 -2.46 -8.28
CA SER A 280 19.90 -3.25 -7.82
C SER A 280 20.52 -2.75 -6.52
N TYR A 281 20.40 -1.44 -6.25
CA TYR A 281 20.97 -0.82 -5.06
C TYR A 281 20.39 -1.40 -3.76
N ASP A 282 21.23 -1.52 -2.75
CA ASP A 282 20.80 -1.98 -1.42
C ASP A 282 19.97 -0.94 -0.67
N GLY A 283 18.94 -1.42 0.03
CA GLY A 283 18.14 -0.65 0.99
C GLY A 283 17.78 0.77 0.52
N ALA A 284 18.23 1.76 1.30
CA ALA A 284 17.92 3.18 1.11
C ALA A 284 18.84 3.91 0.11
N SER A 285 19.85 3.24 -0.48
CA SER A 285 20.78 3.89 -1.43
C SER A 285 20.05 4.33 -2.69
N ALA A 286 19.95 5.64 -2.92
CA ALA A 286 19.22 6.19 -4.06
C ALA A 286 19.90 5.83 -5.39
N PRO A 287 19.14 5.66 -6.50
CA PRO A 287 19.74 5.51 -7.82
C PRO A 287 20.71 6.64 -8.15
N GLY A 288 21.84 6.29 -8.78
CA GLY A 288 22.93 7.23 -9.06
C GLY A 288 23.92 7.41 -7.90
N THR A 289 23.75 6.74 -6.77
CA THR A 289 24.79 6.68 -5.74
C THR A 289 26.03 5.97 -6.29
N VAL A 290 27.21 6.56 -6.09
CA VAL A 290 28.51 5.95 -6.43
C VAL A 290 28.82 4.85 -5.41
N THR A 291 28.61 3.60 -5.82
CA THR A 291 28.88 2.40 -5.03
C THR A 291 28.92 1.17 -5.94
N ASP A 292 29.63 0.12 -5.54
CA ASP A 292 29.60 -1.19 -6.22
C ASP A 292 28.69 -2.20 -5.50
N ILE A 293 28.17 -1.87 -4.30
CA ILE A 293 27.38 -2.79 -3.47
C ILE A 293 26.00 -3.01 -4.11
N GLY A 294 25.71 -4.25 -4.48
CA GLY A 294 24.48 -4.62 -5.19
C GLY A 294 24.55 -4.36 -6.70
N SER A 295 25.72 -4.03 -7.24
CA SER A 295 25.90 -3.84 -8.69
C SER A 295 25.96 -5.18 -9.43
N ILE A 296 25.75 -5.12 -10.74
CA ILE A 296 26.00 -6.21 -11.67
C ILE A 296 27.42 -6.07 -12.21
N TYR A 297 28.17 -7.16 -12.24
CA TYR A 297 29.54 -7.22 -12.74
C TYR A 297 29.64 -8.21 -13.90
N VAL A 298 30.17 -7.75 -15.03
CA VAL A 298 30.19 -8.51 -16.30
C VAL A 298 31.51 -8.31 -17.03
N ILE A 299 31.82 -9.21 -17.97
CA ILE A 299 32.98 -9.12 -18.86
C ILE A 299 32.47 -8.94 -20.29
N ALA A 300 33.08 -8.04 -21.05
CA ALA A 300 32.75 -7.88 -22.46
C ALA A 300 33.38 -8.98 -23.33
N GLN A 301 32.56 -9.59 -24.20
CA GLN A 301 33.00 -10.55 -25.22
C GLN A 301 33.46 -9.86 -26.49
N SER A 302 32.81 -8.76 -26.81
CA SER A 302 33.04 -7.97 -28.02
C SER A 302 32.85 -6.49 -27.69
N THR A 303 32.74 -5.65 -28.72
CA THR A 303 32.46 -4.22 -28.56
C THR A 303 31.02 -3.92 -28.12
N TYR A 304 30.09 -4.88 -28.24
CA TYR A 304 28.67 -4.70 -27.92
C TYR A 304 28.05 -5.81 -27.05
N GLU A 305 28.72 -6.96 -26.90
CA GLU A 305 28.20 -8.13 -26.20
C GLU A 305 28.89 -8.38 -24.85
N LEU A 306 28.09 -8.73 -23.84
CA LEU A 306 28.52 -9.06 -22.48
C LEU A 306 28.34 -10.56 -22.20
N TYR A 307 29.22 -11.18 -21.41
CA TYR A 307 29.02 -12.54 -20.88
C TYR A 307 27.92 -12.56 -19.81
N PHE A 308 26.97 -13.50 -19.94
CA PHE A 308 25.87 -13.76 -18.99
C PHE A 308 25.07 -12.52 -18.50
N PRO A 309 24.56 -11.64 -19.37
CA PRO A 309 23.99 -10.36 -18.92
C PRO A 309 22.53 -10.45 -18.47
N ILE A 310 22.00 -11.64 -18.19
CA ILE A 310 20.60 -11.80 -17.79
C ILE A 310 20.46 -11.43 -16.32
N THR A 311 19.76 -10.34 -16.05
CA THR A 311 19.38 -9.95 -14.70
C THR A 311 17.93 -10.34 -14.48
N THR A 312 17.67 -11.21 -13.50
CA THR A 312 16.32 -11.59 -13.07
C THR A 312 15.81 -10.63 -12.00
N PHE A 313 14.54 -10.23 -12.11
CA PHE A 313 13.88 -9.47 -11.07
C PHE A 313 13.48 -10.36 -9.89
N ARG A 314 13.42 -9.78 -8.69
CA ARG A 314 12.92 -10.47 -7.49
C ARG A 314 11.44 -10.84 -7.61
N VAL A 315 10.67 -10.04 -8.35
CA VAL A 315 9.25 -10.28 -8.62
C VAL A 315 8.89 -9.95 -10.07
N THR A 316 7.92 -10.66 -10.62
CA THR A 316 7.35 -10.38 -11.94
C THR A 316 6.78 -8.97 -12.00
N LYS A 317 7.17 -8.17 -13.00
CA LYS A 317 6.70 -6.80 -13.21
C LYS A 317 5.29 -6.73 -13.77
N ARG A 318 4.62 -5.61 -13.51
CA ARG A 318 3.27 -5.34 -14.00
C ARG A 318 3.15 -5.42 -15.52
N ILE A 319 4.06 -4.71 -16.17
CA ILE A 319 4.21 -4.55 -17.62
C ILE A 319 5.69 -4.71 -17.94
N LEU A 320 6.04 -4.65 -19.23
CA LEU A 320 7.44 -4.50 -19.62
C LEU A 320 8.02 -3.25 -18.95
N PRO A 321 9.00 -3.39 -18.04
CA PRO A 321 9.55 -2.24 -17.33
C PRO A 321 10.43 -1.40 -18.26
N THR A 322 10.56 -0.12 -17.96
CA THR A 322 11.65 0.70 -18.49
C THR A 322 12.87 0.49 -17.61
N ILE A 323 14.01 0.16 -18.21
CA ILE A 323 15.27 -0.05 -17.51
C ILE A 323 16.14 1.19 -17.65
N THR A 324 16.78 1.60 -16.56
CA THR A 324 17.84 2.61 -16.57
C THR A 324 19.02 2.07 -15.79
N VAL A 325 20.19 2.06 -16.43
CA VAL A 325 21.44 1.68 -15.79
C VAL A 325 22.23 2.88 -15.32
N TYR A 326 23.08 2.67 -14.34
CA TYR A 326 23.91 3.71 -13.72
C TYR A 326 25.34 3.20 -13.56
N SER A 327 26.31 4.06 -13.86
CA SER A 327 27.73 3.80 -13.58
C SER A 327 27.93 3.65 -12.07
N THR A 328 28.67 2.62 -11.66
CA THR A 328 29.04 2.44 -10.25
C THR A 328 30.14 3.42 -9.81
N GLY A 329 30.97 3.89 -10.75
CA GLY A 329 32.09 4.79 -10.47
C GLY A 329 31.74 6.28 -10.46
N THR A 330 30.72 6.70 -11.22
CA THR A 330 30.33 8.12 -11.34
C THR A 330 28.88 8.40 -10.97
N GLY A 331 28.03 7.37 -10.88
CA GLY A 331 26.59 7.53 -10.66
C GLY A 331 25.81 7.99 -11.90
N ALA A 332 26.50 8.23 -13.03
CA ALA A 332 25.87 8.73 -14.24
C ALA A 332 24.90 7.69 -14.83
N SER A 333 23.70 8.14 -15.23
CA SER A 333 22.71 7.31 -15.91
C SER A 333 23.14 6.95 -17.34
N ALA A 334 22.68 5.80 -17.84
CA ALA A 334 23.01 5.27 -19.17
C ALA A 334 24.51 5.03 -19.39
N LYS A 335 25.23 4.69 -18.31
CA LYS A 335 26.66 4.38 -18.33
C LYS A 335 26.94 3.03 -17.68
N PHE A 336 27.95 2.35 -18.19
CA PHE A 336 28.67 1.31 -17.46
C PHE A 336 30.00 1.88 -16.98
N TYR A 337 30.47 1.43 -15.82
CA TYR A 337 31.82 1.74 -15.37
C TYR A 337 32.77 0.66 -15.86
N ASP A 338 33.75 1.01 -16.70
CA ASP A 338 34.87 0.14 -17.07
C ASP A 338 35.83 0.07 -15.88
N VAL A 339 35.78 -1.03 -15.14
CA VAL A 339 36.58 -1.25 -13.94
C VAL A 339 38.04 -1.53 -14.30
N THR A 340 38.30 -1.95 -15.54
CA THR A 340 39.66 -2.25 -16.03
C THR A 340 40.38 -0.99 -16.45
N ALA A 341 39.69 -0.10 -17.18
CA ALA A 341 40.23 1.16 -17.67
C ALA A 341 39.97 2.36 -16.73
N ALA A 342 39.17 2.17 -15.67
CA ALA A 342 38.75 3.20 -14.72
C ALA A 342 38.06 4.40 -15.38
N GLY A 343 36.97 4.14 -16.11
CA GLY A 343 36.22 5.20 -16.79
C GLY A 343 34.84 4.76 -17.27
N ASP A 344 33.97 5.74 -17.54
CA ASP A 344 32.62 5.45 -18.03
C ASP A 344 32.60 5.15 -19.52
N VAL A 345 31.78 4.17 -19.90
CA VAL A 345 31.39 3.91 -21.28
C VAL A 345 29.88 4.02 -21.42
N ASN A 346 29.39 4.34 -22.62
CA ASN A 346 27.95 4.36 -22.87
C ASN A 346 27.36 2.96 -22.74
N ALA A 347 26.31 2.84 -21.94
CA ALA A 347 25.43 1.68 -21.99
C ALA A 347 24.47 1.82 -23.18
N PHE A 348 23.98 0.70 -23.70
CA PHE A 348 22.81 0.71 -24.58
C PHE A 348 21.53 0.62 -23.73
N ALA A 349 20.37 0.88 -24.33
CA ALA A 349 19.11 0.56 -23.66
C ALA A 349 19.03 -0.97 -23.47
N ALA A 350 18.61 -1.45 -22.30
CA ALA A 350 18.41 -2.87 -22.04
C ALA A 350 17.74 -3.57 -23.23
N ASP A 351 18.37 -4.61 -23.77
CA ASP A 351 17.79 -5.42 -24.84
C ASP A 351 17.00 -6.59 -24.24
N ARG A 352 15.98 -7.08 -24.97
CA ARG A 352 15.18 -8.25 -24.54
C ARG A 352 14.57 -8.10 -23.14
N VAL A 353 14.02 -6.92 -22.84
CA VAL A 353 13.31 -6.67 -21.58
C VAL A 353 12.01 -7.50 -21.54
N GLY A 354 11.86 -8.31 -20.50
CA GLY A 354 10.65 -9.03 -20.16
C GLY A 354 10.11 -8.62 -18.79
N GLN A 355 9.02 -9.23 -18.35
CA GLN A 355 8.46 -8.97 -17.01
C GLN A 355 9.24 -9.66 -15.88
N ASN A 356 10.11 -10.63 -16.18
CA ASN A 356 10.85 -11.41 -15.18
C ASN A 356 12.37 -11.16 -15.22
N SER A 357 12.87 -10.60 -16.31
CA SER A 357 14.28 -10.34 -16.51
C SER A 357 14.50 -9.32 -17.61
N PHE A 358 15.73 -8.83 -17.69
CA PHE A 358 16.23 -8.09 -18.84
C PHE A 358 17.67 -8.53 -19.15
N ARG A 359 18.14 -8.17 -20.34
CA ARG A 359 19.53 -8.31 -20.74
C ARG A 359 20.09 -6.91 -21.00
N GLU A 360 21.37 -6.71 -20.66
CA GLU A 360 22.10 -5.51 -21.05
C GLU A 360 23.07 -5.78 -22.20
N SER A 361 23.27 -4.75 -23.01
CA SER A 361 24.25 -4.68 -24.10
C SER A 361 24.83 -3.27 -24.18
N SER A 362 25.80 -3.03 -25.07
CA SER A 362 26.36 -1.70 -25.29
C SER A 362 26.27 -1.26 -26.75
N ASN A 363 26.55 0.03 -26.99
CA ASN A 363 26.53 0.64 -28.32
C ASN A 363 27.94 0.69 -28.94
N ASN A 364 28.58 -0.46 -29.14
CA ASN A 364 29.94 -0.57 -29.72
C ASN A 364 31.04 0.19 -28.94
N THR A 365 30.86 0.37 -27.64
CA THR A 365 31.75 1.13 -26.75
C THR A 365 32.61 0.26 -25.85
N LEU A 366 32.40 -1.06 -25.83
CA LEU A 366 33.14 -1.97 -24.94
C LEU A 366 34.47 -2.38 -25.57
N THR A 367 35.38 -2.82 -24.71
CA THR A 367 36.62 -3.49 -25.10
C THR A 367 36.56 -4.94 -24.65
N ALA A 368 36.73 -5.88 -25.58
CA ALA A 368 36.69 -7.31 -25.27
C ALA A 368 37.73 -7.66 -24.20
N GLY A 369 37.32 -8.43 -23.18
CA GLY A 369 38.15 -8.79 -22.02
C GLY A 369 38.10 -7.79 -20.86
N ASN A 370 37.66 -6.55 -21.07
CA ASN A 370 37.46 -5.60 -19.99
C ASN A 370 36.24 -5.98 -19.14
N LYS A 371 36.30 -5.56 -17.88
CA LYS A 371 35.28 -5.79 -16.86
C LYS A 371 34.45 -4.52 -16.66
N TYR A 372 33.14 -4.68 -16.65
CA TYR A 372 32.18 -3.58 -16.52
C TYR A 372 31.26 -3.80 -15.33
N ALA A 373 30.96 -2.72 -14.60
CA ALA A 373 30.04 -2.72 -13.49
C ALA A 373 28.92 -1.70 -13.71
N TYR A 374 27.70 -2.05 -13.31
CA TYR A 374 26.56 -1.15 -13.38
C TYR A 374 25.49 -1.48 -12.35
N HIS A 375 24.75 -0.45 -11.95
CA HIS A 375 23.48 -0.59 -11.27
C HIS A 375 22.32 -0.44 -12.24
N TRP A 376 21.12 -0.83 -11.81
CA TRP A 376 19.92 -0.70 -12.61
C TRP A 376 18.70 -0.33 -11.77
N VAL A 377 17.74 0.26 -12.46
CA VAL A 377 16.38 0.54 -12.00
C VAL A 377 15.40 0.02 -13.05
N ALA A 378 14.35 -0.66 -12.62
CA ALA A 378 13.25 -1.14 -13.44
C ALA A 378 11.94 -0.46 -13.01
N VAL A 379 11.32 0.30 -13.91
CA VAL A 379 10.09 1.07 -13.64
C VAL A 379 8.92 0.52 -14.45
N SER A 380 7.79 0.24 -13.80
CA SER A 380 6.55 -0.29 -14.40
C SER A 380 5.27 0.31 -13.75
N GLU A 381 5.35 1.58 -13.37
CA GLU A 381 4.29 2.36 -12.73
C GLU A 381 3.05 2.61 -13.64
N LEU A 382 2.03 3.29 -13.09
CA LEU A 382 0.71 3.58 -13.70
C LEU A 382 0.49 5.05 -14.05
#